data_AF-A0A7J6A8H5-F1
#
_entry.id   AF-A0A7J6A8H5-F1
#
_cell.length_a   1.000
_cell.length_b   1.000
_cell.length_c   1.000
_cell.angle_alpha   90.00
_cell.angle_beta   90.00
_cell.angle_gamma   90.00
#
_symmetry.space_group_name_H-M   'P 1'
#
loop_
_entity.id
_entity.type
_entity.pdbx_description
1 polymer ?
#
loop_
_entity_poly.entity_id
_entity_poly.type
_entity_poly.pdbx_seq_one_letter_code
_entity_poly.pdbx_strand_id
1 'polypeptide(L)'
;MFHHFLVHAAFQSSRWLPRDQRLKFQIVLFIFVVLFLTPQVYILTRPTSSRYCEKPLLNNLIALIVFSVMATGLAVTLTLTDPVPKSIRAAYHTFGVLSFTQGLCTIILTFNAPQCENTTPELYLFSLVLSWACIISTGFFMIRAGFWMFYRMCPN
;
A
#
# COMPACT_ATOMS: atom_id res chain seq x y z
N MET A 1 3.86 -3.17 2.85
CA MET A 1 4.74 -2.76 1.73
C MET A 1 3.95 -2.31 0.52
N PHE A 2 2.78 -2.90 0.30
CA PHE A 2 1.94 -2.58 -0.84
C PHE A 2 1.60 -1.09 -0.96
N HIS A 3 1.17 -0.42 0.12
CA HIS A 3 0.90 1.02 0.09
C HIS A 3 2.13 1.87 -0.26
N HIS A 4 3.29 1.51 0.28
CA HIS A 4 4.54 2.19 -0.07
C HIS A 4 4.91 1.99 -1.54
N PHE A 5 4.67 0.79 -2.09
CA PHE A 5 4.84 0.50 -3.51
C PHE A 5 3.93 1.36 -4.39
N LEU A 6 2.67 1.54 -4.01
CA LEU A 6 1.74 2.41 -4.74
C LEU A 6 2.22 3.86 -4.78
N VAL A 7 2.66 4.39 -3.64
CA VAL A 7 3.22 5.75 -3.56
C VAL A 7 4.47 5.88 -4.44
N HIS A 8 5.36 4.90 -4.36
CA HIS A 8 6.57 4.85 -5.19
C HIS A 8 6.22 4.82 -6.69
N ALA A 9 5.29 3.95 -7.10
CA ALA A 9 4.86 3.82 -8.48
C ALA A 9 4.24 5.13 -8.99
N ALA A 10 3.34 5.74 -8.21
CA ALA A 10 2.75 7.03 -8.54
C ALA A 10 3.81 8.13 -8.71
N PHE A 11 4.76 8.20 -7.78
CA PHE A 11 5.85 9.17 -7.85
C PHE A 11 6.73 8.96 -9.09
N GLN A 12 7.16 7.72 -9.36
CA GLN A 12 8.01 7.41 -10.51
C GLN A 12 7.30 7.69 -11.83
N SER A 13 6.04 7.27 -11.97
CA SER A 13 5.22 7.53 -13.15
C SER A 13 5.04 9.03 -13.39
N SER A 14 4.81 9.82 -12.33
CA SER A 14 4.66 11.27 -12.46
C SER A 14 5.90 11.98 -13.00
N ARG A 15 7.09 11.44 -12.74
CA ARG A 15 8.37 11.99 -13.22
C ARG A 15 8.66 11.63 -14.67
N TRP A 16 8.05 10.57 -15.19
CA TRP A 16 8.14 10.21 -16.61
C TRP A 16 7.22 11.05 -17.49
N LEU A 17 6.20 11.68 -16.92
CA LEU A 17 5.25 12.53 -17.64
C LEU A 17 5.73 14.00 -17.70
N PRO A 18 5.50 14.70 -18.83
CA PRO A 18 5.81 16.12 -18.95
C PRO A 18 4.97 16.96 -17.98
N ARG A 19 5.57 18.05 -17.45
CA ARG A 19 4.98 18.87 -16.38
C ARG A 19 3.60 19.47 -16.70
N ASP A 20 3.35 19.76 -17.98
CA ASP A 20 2.05 20.19 -18.52
C ASP A 20 0.91 19.22 -18.12
N GLN A 21 1.19 17.92 -18.09
CA GLN A 21 0.18 16.88 -17.91
C GLN A 21 -0.05 16.48 -16.45
N ARG A 22 0.51 17.21 -15.49
CA ARG A 22 0.38 16.88 -14.05
C ARG A 22 -1.07 16.81 -13.58
N LEU A 23 -1.93 17.69 -14.08
CA LEU A 23 -3.35 17.70 -13.70
C LEU A 23 -4.06 16.43 -14.21
N LYS A 24 -3.75 16.00 -15.45
CA LYS A 24 -4.26 14.72 -16.01
C LYS A 24 -3.78 13.53 -15.17
N PHE A 25 -2.50 13.54 -14.77
CA PHE A 25 -1.94 12.51 -13.90
C PHE A 25 -2.62 12.46 -12.54
N GLN A 26 -2.94 13.62 -11.93
CA GLN A 26 -3.66 13.67 -10.67
C GLN A 26 -5.09 13.13 -10.76
N ILE A 27 -5.80 13.42 -11.86
CA ILE A 27 -7.13 12.85 -12.11
C ILE A 27 -7.02 11.32 -12.18
N VAL A 28 -6.04 10.78 -12.91
CA VAL A 28 -5.81 9.33 -13.00
C VAL A 28 -5.48 8.73 -11.63
N LEU A 29 -4.62 9.39 -10.84
CA LEU A 29 -4.27 8.95 -9.50
C LEU A 29 -5.51 8.94 -8.58
N PHE A 30 -6.34 9.98 -8.66
CA PHE A 30 -7.59 10.06 -7.89
C PHE A 30 -8.55 8.93 -8.26
N ILE A 31 -8.77 8.69 -9.56
CA ILE A 31 -9.60 7.57 -10.03
C ILE A 31 -9.05 6.24 -9.50
N PHE A 32 -7.73 6.02 -9.57
CA PHE A 32 -7.09 4.82 -9.08
C PHE A 32 -7.30 4.61 -7.56
N VAL A 33 -7.18 5.69 -6.78
CA VAL A 33 -7.44 5.67 -5.33
C VAL A 33 -8.89 5.34 -5.02
N VAL A 34 -9.85 5.94 -5.72
CA VAL A 34 -11.27 5.65 -5.55
C VAL A 34 -11.54 4.18 -5.87
N LEU A 35 -11.03 3.66 -6.98
CA LEU A 35 -11.14 2.24 -7.34
C LEU A 35 -10.52 1.31 -6.30
N PHE A 36 -9.44 1.73 -5.65
CA PHE A 36 -8.76 0.93 -4.62
C PHE A 36 -9.46 0.99 -3.24
N LEU A 37 -10.03 2.14 -2.87
CA LEU A 37 -10.78 2.32 -1.62
C LEU A 37 -12.17 1.70 -1.68
N THR A 38 -12.83 1.71 -2.85
CA THR A 38 -14.17 1.15 -3.04
C THR A 38 -14.32 -0.29 -2.52
N PRO A 39 -13.46 -1.27 -2.88
CA PRO A 39 -13.58 -2.63 -2.34
C PRO A 39 -13.34 -2.68 -0.83
N GLN A 40 -12.45 -1.86 -0.27
CA GLN A 40 -12.19 -1.80 1.17
C GLN A 40 -13.42 -1.33 1.95
N VAL A 41 -14.05 -0.26 1.47
CA VAL A 41 -15.27 0.30 2.09
C VAL A 41 -16.46 -0.63 1.86
N TYR A 42 -16.58 -1.22 0.67
CA TYR A 42 -17.63 -2.19 0.37
C TYR A 42 -17.60 -3.39 1.34
N ILE A 43 -16.42 -3.99 1.53
CA ILE A 43 -16.24 -5.09 2.49
C ILE A 43 -16.54 -4.62 3.92
N LEU A 44 -16.18 -3.40 4.29
CA LEU A 44 -16.50 -2.84 5.61
C LEU A 44 -18.02 -2.70 5.84
N THR A 45 -18.78 -2.34 4.81
CA THR A 45 -20.24 -2.16 4.89
C THR A 45 -21.04 -3.47 4.89
N ARG A 46 -20.38 -4.61 4.62
CA ARG A 46 -21.04 -5.91 4.54
C ARG A 46 -21.33 -6.47 5.94
N PRO A 47 -22.58 -6.88 6.25
CA PRO A 47 -22.92 -7.46 7.55
C PRO A 47 -22.30 -8.84 7.75
N THR A 48 -21.87 -9.51 6.67
CA THR A 48 -21.07 -10.73 6.72
C THR A 48 -19.68 -10.48 7.30
N SER A 49 -19.11 -9.29 7.14
CA SER A 49 -17.79 -8.93 7.66
C SER A 49 -17.76 -8.70 9.18
N SER A 50 -18.93 -8.51 9.82
CA SER A 50 -19.06 -8.38 11.27
C SER A 50 -19.42 -9.71 11.96
N ARG A 51 -19.51 -10.81 11.22
CA ARG A 51 -19.67 -12.15 11.82
C ARG A 51 -18.42 -12.50 12.60
N TYR A 52 -18.60 -13.26 13.69
CA TYR A 52 -17.50 -13.62 14.57
C TYR A 52 -16.40 -14.38 13.82
N CYS A 53 -15.22 -13.79 13.81
CA CYS A 53 -13.95 -14.40 13.46
C CYS A 53 -13.04 -14.19 14.66
N GLU A 54 -12.37 -15.25 15.11
CA GLU A 54 -11.48 -15.21 16.28
C GLU A 54 -10.30 -14.23 16.06
N LYS A 55 -9.94 -13.97 14.80
CA LYS A 55 -8.83 -13.09 14.44
C LYS A 55 -9.33 -11.68 14.09
N PRO A 56 -8.59 -10.62 14.46
CA PRO A 56 -9.00 -9.23 14.26
C PRO A 56 -8.83 -8.74 12.80
N LEU A 57 -9.36 -9.48 11.82
CA LEU A 57 -9.28 -9.12 10.39
C LEU A 57 -9.99 -7.80 10.09
N LEU A 58 -11.09 -7.50 10.78
CA LEU A 58 -11.82 -6.25 10.61
C LEU A 58 -10.99 -5.03 11.06
N ASN A 59 -10.30 -5.13 12.20
CA ASN A 59 -9.40 -4.08 12.67
C ASN A 59 -8.22 -3.91 11.71
N ASN A 60 -7.72 -5.01 11.14
CA ASN A 60 -6.69 -4.94 10.12
C ASN A 60 -7.19 -4.22 8.86
N LEU A 61 -8.43 -4.46 8.42
CA LEU A 61 -9.05 -3.75 7.29
C LEU A 61 -9.17 -2.23 7.57
N ILE A 62 -9.58 -1.84 8.78
CA ILE A 62 -9.65 -0.43 9.17
C ILE A 62 -8.26 0.22 9.10
N ALA A 63 -7.24 -0.44 9.65
CA ALA A 63 -5.87 0.02 9.54
C ALA A 63 -5.43 0.17 8.07
N LEU A 64 -5.78 -0.80 7.20
CA LEU A 64 -5.48 -0.71 5.77
C LEU A 64 -6.12 0.49 5.08
N ILE A 65 -7.36 0.85 5.44
CA ILE A 65 -8.03 2.05 4.95
C ILE A 65 -7.26 3.30 5.37
N VAL A 66 -6.86 3.39 6.64
CA VAL A 66 -6.05 4.52 7.15
C VAL A 66 -4.73 4.63 6.37
N PHE A 67 -4.04 3.52 6.15
CA PHE A 67 -2.82 3.49 5.33
C PHE A 67 -3.08 3.88 3.87
N SER A 68 -4.22 3.52 3.29
CA SER A 68 -4.64 3.93 1.94
C SER A 68 -4.83 5.45 1.82
N VAL A 69 -5.46 6.07 2.82
CA VAL A 69 -5.62 7.54 2.89
C VAL A 69 -4.26 8.23 3.04
N MET A 70 -3.42 7.75 3.95
CA MET A 70 -2.06 8.30 4.13
C MET A 70 -1.21 8.16 2.86
N ALA A 71 -1.26 7.00 2.20
CA ALA A 71 -0.57 6.75 0.93
C ALA A 71 -1.01 7.73 -0.15
N THR A 72 -2.31 8.00 -0.23
CA THR A 72 -2.89 8.94 -1.20
C THR A 72 -2.37 10.36 -0.96
N GLY A 73 -2.45 10.84 0.28
CA GLY A 73 -1.94 12.16 0.65
C GLY A 73 -0.46 12.30 0.30
N LEU A 74 0.35 11.31 0.68
CA LEU A 74 1.78 11.30 0.39
C LEU A 74 2.08 11.25 -1.12
N ALA A 75 1.33 10.47 -1.90
CA ALA A 75 1.48 10.40 -3.35
C ALA A 75 1.14 11.74 -4.02
N VAL A 76 0.04 12.38 -3.61
CA VAL A 76 -0.33 13.72 -4.12
C VAL A 76 0.74 14.74 -3.75
N THR A 77 1.20 14.78 -2.50
CA THR A 77 2.25 15.71 -2.07
C THR A 77 3.53 15.50 -2.88
N LEU A 78 4.01 14.27 -3.03
CA LEU A 78 5.24 13.94 -3.76
C LEU A 78 5.17 14.30 -5.25
N THR A 79 4.00 14.17 -5.87
CA THR A 79 3.80 14.47 -7.31
C THR A 79 3.71 15.96 -7.58
N LEU A 80 3.31 16.76 -6.58
CA LEU A 80 3.25 18.22 -6.67
C LEU A 80 4.57 18.90 -6.33
N THR A 81 5.33 18.38 -5.36
CA THR A 81 6.56 19.04 -4.90
C THR A 81 7.78 18.69 -5.77
N ASP A 82 8.35 19.70 -6.43
CA ASP A 82 9.58 19.57 -7.22
C ASP A 82 10.46 20.83 -7.02
N PRO A 83 11.64 20.74 -6.38
CA PRO A 83 12.28 19.55 -5.82
C PRO A 83 11.61 19.05 -4.52
N VAL A 84 11.74 17.76 -4.21
CA VAL A 84 11.15 17.16 -3.00
C VAL A 84 11.94 17.60 -1.75
N PRO A 85 11.32 18.25 -0.76
CA PRO A 85 12.00 18.69 0.44
C PRO A 85 12.39 17.51 1.34
N LYS A 86 13.43 17.70 2.15
CA LYS A 86 13.97 16.65 3.04
C LYS A 86 12.92 16.11 4.02
N SER A 87 11.99 16.94 4.48
CA SER A 87 10.90 16.54 5.38
C SER A 87 9.95 15.51 4.75
N ILE A 88 9.49 15.78 3.52
CA ILE A 88 8.62 14.85 2.78
C ILE A 88 9.37 13.56 2.45
N ARG A 89 10.66 13.65 2.13
CA ARG A 89 11.50 12.46 1.90
C ARG A 89 11.62 11.59 3.15
N ALA A 90 11.81 12.20 4.32
CA ALA A 90 11.84 11.47 5.60
C ALA A 90 10.48 10.79 5.86
N ALA A 91 9.38 11.53 5.72
CA ALA A 91 8.03 10.99 5.86
C ALA A 91 7.77 9.82 4.90
N TYR A 92 8.25 9.89 3.66
CA TYR A 92 8.14 8.79 2.70
C TYR A 92 8.84 7.51 3.16
N HIS A 93 10.06 7.63 3.71
CA HIS A 93 10.79 6.47 4.23
C HIS A 93 10.15 5.91 5.51
N THR A 94 9.70 6.78 6.43
CA THR A 94 8.96 6.36 7.64
C THR A 94 7.67 5.65 7.26
N PHE A 95 6.93 6.17 6.28
CA PHE A 95 5.73 5.51 5.76
C PHE A 95 6.03 4.15 5.16
N GLY A 96 7.20 3.99 4.52
CA GLY A 96 7.71 2.70 4.06
C GLY A 96 7.81 1.69 5.21
N VAL A 97 8.49 2.05 6.29
CA VAL A 97 8.63 1.18 7.47
C VAL A 97 7.27 0.82 8.07
N LEU A 98 6.39 1.81 8.27
CA LEU A 98 5.05 1.57 8.80
C LEU A 98 4.23 0.64 7.90
N SER A 99 4.29 0.83 6.57
CA SER A 99 3.62 -0.04 5.60
C SER A 99 4.21 -1.45 5.62
N PHE A 100 5.52 -1.62 5.89
CA PHE A 100 6.13 -2.94 6.07
C PHE A 100 5.48 -3.68 7.22
N THR A 101 5.49 -3.05 8.40
CA THR A 101 4.93 -3.62 9.63
C THR A 101 3.47 -3.98 9.44
N GLN A 102 2.68 -3.09 8.83
CA GLN A 102 1.27 -3.37 8.54
C GLN A 102 1.08 -4.54 7.56
N GLY A 103 1.96 -4.68 6.57
CA GLY A 103 1.97 -5.82 5.67
C GLY A 103 2.28 -7.15 6.38
N LEU A 104 3.26 -7.14 7.29
CA LEU A 104 3.57 -8.31 8.12
C LEU A 104 2.40 -8.69 9.02
N CYS A 105 1.78 -7.72 9.69
CA CYS A 105 0.58 -7.95 10.50
C CYS A 105 -0.54 -8.58 9.65
N THR A 106 -0.77 -8.07 8.44
CA THR A 106 -1.76 -8.62 7.50
C THR A 106 -1.47 -10.07 7.15
N ILE A 107 -0.20 -10.40 6.81
CA ILE A 107 0.20 -11.78 6.47
C ILE A 107 0.00 -12.72 7.65
N ILE A 108 0.48 -12.34 8.84
CA ILE A 108 0.37 -13.16 10.06
C ILE A 108 -1.11 -13.39 10.43
N LEU A 109 -1.93 -12.33 10.40
CA LEU A 109 -3.35 -12.45 10.73
C LEU A 109 -4.09 -13.33 9.72
N THR A 110 -3.80 -13.18 8.42
CA THR A 110 -4.41 -13.99 7.36
C THR A 110 -4.01 -15.46 7.48
N PHE A 111 -2.72 -15.73 7.71
CA PHE A 111 -2.21 -17.09 7.86
C PHE A 111 -2.83 -17.84 9.06
N ASN A 112 -3.18 -17.12 10.13
CA ASN A 112 -3.81 -17.69 11.32
C ASN A 112 -5.35 -17.67 11.31
N ALA A 113 -5.97 -17.28 10.19
CA ALA A 113 -7.43 -17.17 10.06
C ALA A 113 -8.09 -18.10 9.02
N PRO A 114 -7.60 -19.34 8.74
CA PRO A 114 -8.23 -20.21 7.74
C PRO A 114 -9.68 -20.54 8.10
N GLN A 115 -10.02 -20.64 9.39
CA GLN A 115 -11.39 -20.84 9.87
C GLN A 115 -12.35 -19.70 9.49
N CYS A 116 -11.83 -18.50 9.17
CA CYS A 116 -12.65 -17.35 8.79
C CYS A 116 -13.04 -17.32 7.31
N GLU A 117 -12.56 -18.28 6.51
CA GLU A 117 -13.03 -18.52 5.14
C GLU A 117 -14.53 -18.88 5.13
N ASN A 118 -14.98 -19.70 6.08
CA ASN A 118 -16.36 -20.16 6.15
C ASN A 118 -17.32 -19.12 6.76
N THR A 119 -16.83 -18.26 7.65
CA THR A 119 -17.66 -17.28 8.36
C THR A 119 -17.68 -15.93 7.66
N THR A 120 -16.52 -15.46 7.18
CA THR A 120 -16.30 -14.14 6.56
C THR A 120 -15.46 -14.26 5.26
N PRO A 121 -15.96 -14.95 4.22
CA PRO A 121 -15.17 -15.29 3.02
C PRO A 121 -14.63 -14.07 2.28
N GLU A 122 -15.45 -13.02 2.12
CA GLU A 122 -15.06 -11.80 1.40
C GLU A 122 -13.87 -11.09 2.07
N LEU A 123 -13.89 -11.03 3.41
CA LEU A 123 -12.84 -10.40 4.21
C LEU A 123 -11.54 -11.23 4.20
N TYR A 124 -11.66 -12.56 4.32
CA TYR A 124 -10.52 -13.46 4.26
C TYR A 124 -9.84 -13.43 2.88
N LEU A 125 -10.61 -13.53 1.80
CA LEU A 125 -10.09 -13.49 0.43
C LEU A 125 -9.40 -12.15 0.14
N PHE A 126 -9.98 -11.03 0.58
CA PHE A 126 -9.36 -9.72 0.45
C PHE A 126 -8.03 -9.64 1.21
N SER A 127 -7.99 -10.14 2.45
CA SER A 127 -6.76 -10.18 3.25
C SER A 127 -5.69 -11.07 2.62
N LEU A 128 -6.09 -12.17 1.98
CA LEU A 128 -5.20 -13.08 1.24
C LEU A 128 -4.59 -12.40 0.01
N VAL A 129 -5.40 -11.77 -0.83
CA VAL A 129 -4.93 -11.00 -2.00
C VAL A 129 -3.93 -9.93 -1.56
N LEU A 130 -4.24 -9.21 -0.49
CA LEU A 130 -3.38 -8.16 0.02
C LEU A 130 -2.07 -8.70 0.62
N SER A 131 -2.11 -9.88 1.25
CA SER A 131 -0.92 -10.57 1.74
C SER A 131 0.03 -10.91 0.60
N TRP A 132 -0.48 -11.48 -0.49
CA TRP A 132 0.29 -11.73 -1.71
C TRP A 132 0.87 -10.44 -2.30
N ALA A 133 0.06 -9.39 -2.38
CA ALA A 133 0.53 -8.08 -2.85
C ALA A 133 1.64 -7.50 -1.95
N CYS A 134 1.56 -7.70 -0.64
CA CYS A 134 2.62 -7.33 0.31
C CYS A 134 3.91 -8.14 0.10
N ILE A 135 3.82 -9.44 -0.15
CA ILE A 135 4.99 -10.29 -0.43
C ILE A 135 5.69 -9.83 -1.71
N ILE A 136 4.93 -9.67 -2.80
CA ILE A 136 5.47 -9.25 -4.11
C ILE A 136 6.13 -7.87 -4.00
N SER A 137 5.44 -6.90 -3.38
CA SER A 137 5.99 -5.54 -3.20
C SER A 137 7.24 -5.52 -2.31
N THR A 138 7.30 -6.37 -1.28
CA THR A 138 8.51 -6.52 -0.45
C THR A 138 9.68 -7.06 -1.28
N GLY A 139 9.44 -8.12 -2.08
CA GLY A 139 10.45 -8.67 -2.97
C GLY A 139 11.03 -7.63 -3.94
N PHE A 140 10.16 -6.80 -4.54
CA PHE A 140 10.59 -5.70 -5.41
C PHE A 140 11.55 -4.71 -4.72
N PHE A 141 11.22 -4.26 -3.51
CA PHE A 141 12.09 -3.33 -2.77
C PHE A 141 13.38 -3.98 -2.28
N MET A 142 13.34 -5.26 -1.89
CA MET A 142 14.53 -6.02 -1.51
C MET A 142 15.51 -6.15 -2.68
N ILE A 143 15.02 -6.46 -3.88
CA ILE A 143 15.84 -6.55 -5.09
C ILE A 143 16.49 -5.19 -5.39
N ARG A 144 15.72 -4.09 -5.37
CA ARG A 144 16.28 -2.75 -5.60
C ARG A 144 17.30 -2.34 -4.55
N ALA A 145 17.03 -2.65 -3.27
CA ALA A 145 17.98 -2.40 -2.19
C ALA A 145 19.27 -3.20 -2.40
N GLY A 146 19.15 -4.48 -2.80
CA GLY A 146 20.28 -5.35 -3.13
C GLY A 146 21.14 -4.79 -4.28
N PHE A 147 20.52 -4.41 -5.40
CA PHE A 147 21.23 -3.77 -6.51
C PHE A 147 21.93 -2.47 -6.10
N TRP A 148 21.27 -1.63 -5.30
CA TRP A 148 21.87 -0.39 -4.80
C TRP A 148 23.07 -0.65 -3.89
N MET A 149 22.98 -1.64 -3.00
CA MET A 149 24.09 -2.06 -2.15
C MET A 149 25.25 -2.61 -2.99
N PHE A 150 24.97 -3.46 -3.97
CA PHE A 150 25.98 -4.02 -4.87
C PHE A 150 26.72 -2.92 -5.64
N TYR A 151 25.99 -1.98 -6.25
CA TYR A 151 26.60 -0.85 -6.97
C TYR A 151 27.47 0.04 -6.06
N ARG A 152 27.08 0.19 -4.79
CA ARG A 152 27.85 0.98 -3.83
C ARG A 152 29.11 0.27 -3.33
N MET A 153 29.09 -1.06 -3.24
CA MET A 153 30.25 -1.87 -2.86
C MET A 153 31.23 -2.07 -4.02
N CYS A 154 30.73 -2.17 -5.25
CA CYS A 154 31.51 -2.31 -6.48
C CYS A 154 31.23 -1.14 -7.44
N PRO A 155 31.73 0.08 -7.15
CA PRO A 155 31.65 1.18 -8.10
C PRO A 155 32.61 0.89 -9.27
N ASN A 156 32.05 0.66 -10.46
CA ASN A 156 32.82 0.65 -11.72
C ASN A 156 33.32 2.07 -12.05
#